data_AF-A0A6L5G0I6-F1
#
_entry.id   AF-A0A6L5G0I6-F1
#
_cell.length_a   1.000
_cell.length_b   1.000
_cell.length_c   1.000
_cell.angle_alpha   90.00
_cell.angle_beta   90.00
_cell.angle_gamma   90.00
#
_symmetry.space_group_name_H-M   'P 1'
#
loop_
_entity.id
_entity.type
_entity.pdbx_description
1 polymer ?
#
loop_
_entity_poly.entity_id
_entity_poly.type
_entity_poly.pdbx_seq_one_letter_code
_entity_poly.pdbx_strand_id
1 'polypeptide(L)'
;MKEFAAATAGKLRLFFLPPYSPELNPDEWVWKNVKHDRVGKTAITSFDDLRDKAESALLRLQRLPELVRGFFGDPCLTYITS
;
A
#
# COMPACT_ATOMS: atom_id res chain seq x y z
N MET A 1 -8.52 -18.74 6.66
CA MET A 1 -7.43 -17.76 6.33
C MET A 1 -6.09 -18.23 6.86
N LYS A 2 -6.03 -18.67 8.14
CA LYS A 2 -4.85 -19.33 8.69
C LYS A 2 -4.54 -20.69 8.02
N GLU A 3 -5.56 -21.47 7.63
CA GLU A 3 -5.32 -22.73 6.90
C GLU A 3 -4.69 -22.49 5.53
N PHE A 4 -5.11 -21.43 4.84
CA PHE A 4 -4.53 -21.05 3.55
C PHE A 4 -3.07 -20.62 3.69
N ALA A 5 -2.74 -19.80 4.70
CA ALA A 5 -1.36 -19.44 4.98
C ALA A 5 -0.51 -20.66 5.34
N ALA A 6 -1.03 -21.60 6.15
CA ALA A 6 -0.35 -22.85 6.47
C ALA A 6 -0.07 -23.70 5.21
N ALA A 7 -1.01 -23.75 4.26
CA ALA A 7 -0.86 -24.46 2.99
C ALA A 7 0.24 -23.88 2.09
N THR A 8 0.68 -22.63 2.30
CA THR A 8 1.79 -22.04 1.54
C THR A 8 3.18 -22.47 2.03
N ALA A 9 3.26 -23.35 3.03
CA ALA A 9 4.52 -23.88 3.56
C ALA A 9 5.54 -22.78 3.93
N GLY A 10 5.07 -21.69 4.53
CA GLY A 10 5.92 -20.58 4.98
C GLY A 10 6.21 -19.50 3.91
N LYS A 11 5.72 -19.64 2.68
CA LYS A 11 5.85 -18.59 1.65
C LYS A 11 4.99 -17.36 1.92
N LEU A 12 3.96 -17.49 2.76
CA LEU A 12 3.12 -16.39 3.24
C LEU A 12 3.29 -16.24 4.76
N ARG A 13 3.77 -15.08 5.20
CA ARG A 13 3.79 -14.68 6.61
C ARG A 13 2.62 -13.75 6.90
N LEU A 14 1.89 -14.03 7.98
CA LEU A 14 0.78 -13.19 8.45
C LEU A 14 1.27 -12.37 9.65
N PHE A 15 1.02 -11.06 9.61
CA PHE A 15 1.27 -10.14 10.71
C PHE A 15 -0.06 -9.67 11.30
N PHE A 16 -0.16 -9.67 12.63
CA PHE A 16 -1.33 -9.13 13.32
C PHE A 16 -1.09 -7.67 13.67
N LEU A 17 -1.93 -6.79 13.15
CA LEU A 17 -1.91 -5.36 13.47
C LEU A 17 -2.89 -5.07 14.61
N PRO A 18 -2.54 -4.18 15.55
CA PRO A 18 -3.48 -3.67 16.55
C PRO A 18 -4.66 -2.96 15.87
N PRO A 19 -5.85 -2.96 16.49
CA PRO A 19 -6.96 -2.14 16.03
C PRO A 19 -6.56 -0.66 15.96
N TYR A 20 -6.94 0.04 14.88
CA TYR A 20 -6.68 1.48 14.69
C TYR A 20 -5.19 1.89 14.73
N SER A 21 -4.30 1.08 14.16
CA SER A 21 -2.89 1.45 13.93
C SER A 21 -2.59 1.71 12.44
N PRO A 22 -3.10 2.83 11.88
CA PRO A 22 -2.82 3.24 10.51
C PRO A 22 -1.31 3.32 10.21
N GLU A 23 -0.52 3.80 11.18
CA GLU A 23 0.94 3.93 11.11
C GLU A 23 1.69 2.60 10.91
N LEU A 24 1.05 1.47 11.23
CA LEU A 24 1.63 0.14 11.07
C LEU A 24 1.26 -0.52 9.73
N ASN A 25 0.48 0.14 8.88
CA ASN A 25 0.13 -0.37 7.55
C ASN A 25 0.94 0.34 6.45
N PRO A 26 1.86 -0.36 5.74
CA PRO A 26 2.63 0.24 4.66
C PRO A 26 1.76 0.77 3.51
N ASP A 27 0.53 0.25 3.34
CA ASP A 27 -0.40 0.74 2.33
C ASP A 27 -0.82 2.19 2.57
N GLU A 28 -0.71 2.72 3.79
CA GLU A 28 -0.98 4.13 4.05
C GLU A 28 -0.05 5.05 3.26
N TRP A 29 1.20 4.66 3.06
CA TRP A 29 2.15 5.40 2.24
C TRP A 29 1.77 5.37 0.77
N VAL A 30 1.26 4.24 0.29
CA VAL A 30 0.68 4.10 -1.05
C VAL A 30 -0.51 5.05 -1.20
N TRP A 31 -1.46 5.04 -0.26
CA TRP A 31 -2.64 5.89 -0.29
C TRP A 31 -2.29 7.37 -0.22
N LYS A 32 -1.33 7.75 0.62
CA LYS A 32 -0.83 9.12 0.71
C LYS A 32 -0.22 9.56 -0.62
N ASN A 33 0.55 8.70 -1.28
CA ASN A 33 1.12 9.00 -2.59
C ASN A 33 0.05 9.13 -3.68
N VAL A 34 -0.90 8.19 -3.76
CA VAL A 34 -2.00 8.22 -4.74
C VAL A 34 -2.86 9.48 -4.57
N LYS A 35 -3.19 9.84 -3.33
CA LYS A 35 -3.97 11.05 -3.00
C LYS A 35 -3.21 12.33 -3.33
N HIS A 36 -1.92 12.40 -3.00
CA HIS A 36 -1.10 13.60 -3.19
C HIS A 36 -0.71 13.84 -4.65
N ASP A 37 -0.40 12.78 -5.41
CA ASP A 37 0.17 12.93 -6.75
C ASP A 37 -0.89 13.22 -7.83
N ARG A 38 -2.14 12.76 -7.68
CA ARG A 38 -3.12 12.88 -8.78
C ARG A 38 -4.55 13.18 -8.34
N VAL A 39 -5.05 12.54 -7.30
CA VAL A 39 -6.46 12.69 -6.91
C VAL A 39 -6.75 14.07 -6.30
N GLY A 40 -5.84 14.60 -5.48
CA GLY A 40 -6.01 15.92 -4.87
C GLY A 40 -5.71 17.11 -5.79
N LYS A 41 -5.03 16.89 -6.91
CA LYS A 41 -4.57 17.96 -7.84
C LYS A 41 -5.38 18.04 -9.14
N THR A 42 -6.34 17.13 -9.36
CA THR A 42 -7.14 17.09 -10.58
C THR A 42 -8.61 17.00 -10.22
N ALA A 43 -9.44 17.86 -10.81
CA ALA A 43 -10.89 17.78 -10.67
C ALA A 43 -11.35 16.37 -11.11
N ILE A 44 -12.05 15.68 -10.23
CA ILE A 44 -12.67 14.39 -10.52
C ILE A 44 -14.02 14.69 -11.13
N THR A 45 -14.21 14.28 -12.39
CA THR A 45 -15.43 14.57 -13.13
C THR A 45 -16.42 13.41 -13.11
N SER A 46 -15.96 12.19 -12.81
CA SER A 46 -16.80 11.00 -12.67
C SER A 46 -16.12 9.90 -11.83
N PHE A 47 -16.87 8.85 -11.49
CA PHE A 47 -16.33 7.67 -10.83
C PHE A 47 -15.30 6.92 -11.70
N ASP A 48 -15.55 6.80 -13.00
CA ASP A 48 -14.61 6.18 -13.93
C ASP A 48 -13.29 6.96 -14.00
N ASP A 49 -13.36 8.29 -14.03
CA ASP A 49 -12.18 9.16 -13.99
C ASP A 49 -11.38 8.99 -12.68
N LEU A 50 -12.07 8.82 -11.54
CA LEU A 50 -11.41 8.48 -10.28
C LEU A 50 -10.69 7.13 -10.35
N ARG A 51 -11.35 6.10 -10.90
CA ARG A 51 -10.78 4.76 -11.07
C ARG A 51 -9.53 4.82 -11.94
N ASP A 52 -9.63 5.43 -13.12
CA ASP A 52 -8.54 5.49 -14.10
C ASP A 52 -7.33 6.26 -13.54
N LYS A 53 -7.57 7.32 -12.76
CA LYS A 53 -6.52 8.07 -12.04
C LYS A 53 -5.87 7.23 -10.95
N ALA A 54 -6.65 6.49 -10.16
CA ALA A 54 -6.13 5.62 -9.12
C ALA A 54 -5.29 4.48 -9.71
N GLU A 55 -5.79 3.82 -10.75
CA GLU A 55 -5.07 2.77 -11.47
C GLU A 55 -3.77 3.28 -12.08
N SER A 56 -3.81 4.42 -12.76
CA SER A 56 -2.61 5.05 -13.32
C SER A 56 -1.55 5.39 -12.26
N ALA A 57 -1.98 5.82 -11.06
CA ALA A 57 -1.08 6.10 -9.95
C ALA A 57 -0.43 4.82 -9.41
N LEU A 58 -1.20 3.73 -9.27
CA LEU A 58 -0.69 2.42 -8.86
C LEU A 58 0.27 1.83 -9.89
N LEU A 59 -0.05 1.90 -11.18
CA LEU A 59 0.83 1.46 -12.28
C LEU A 59 2.15 2.23 -12.31
N ARG A 60 2.12 3.53 -12.00
CA ARG A 60 3.34 4.33 -11.84
C ARG A 60 4.17 3.87 -10.65
N LEU A 61 3.55 3.62 -9.50
CA LEU A 61 4.23 3.10 -8.31
C LEU A 61 4.88 1.73 -8.58
N GLN A 62 4.21 0.86 -9.34
CA GLN A 62 4.77 -0.43 -9.76
C GLN A 62 6.08 -0.27 -10.56
N ARG A 63 6.24 0.82 -11.30
CA ARG A 63 7.47 1.14 -12.06
C ARG A 63 8.56 1.83 -11.24
N LEU A 64 8.28 2.17 -9.97
CA LEU A 64 9.19 2.87 -9.07
C LEU A 64 9.49 2.01 -7.83
N PRO A 65 10.21 0.88 -7.99
CA PRO A 65 10.46 -0.06 -6.90
C PRO A 65 11.21 0.57 -5.73
N GLU A 66 12.09 1.55 -5.97
CA GLU A 66 12.80 2.26 -4.89
C GLU A 66 11.87 3.09 -4.01
N LEU A 67 10.85 3.71 -4.59
CA LEU A 67 9.84 4.45 -3.83
C LEU A 67 8.99 3.50 -2.99
N VAL A 68 8.60 2.36 -3.56
CA VAL A 68 7.85 1.31 -2.85
C VAL A 68 8.68 0.74 -1.69
N ARG A 69 9.97 0.48 -1.89
CA ARG A 69 10.87 0.06 -0.81
C ARG A 69 10.98 1.14 0.27
N GLY A 70 11.01 2.41 -0.12
CA GLY A 70 11.01 3.54 0.81
C GLY A 70 9.79 3.56 1.75
N PHE A 71 8.63 3.03 1.34
CA PHE A 71 7.46 2.93 2.21
C PHE A 71 7.68 2.02 3.41
N PHE A 72 8.58 1.04 3.32
CA PHE A 72 8.93 0.14 4.42
C PHE A 72 10.04 0.69 5.32
N GLY A 73 10.58 1.88 5.01
CA GLY A 73 11.63 2.52 5.80
C GLY A 73 11.14 3.24 7.06
N ASP A 74 9.82 3.24 7.32
CA ASP A 74 9.27 3.83 8.54
C ASP A 74 9.65 2.98 9.76
N PRO A 75 10.17 3.57 10.86
CA PRO A 75 10.48 2.85 12.09
C PRO A 75 9.32 2.00 12.65
N CYS A 76 8.08 2.44 12.43
CA CYS A 76 6.87 1.71 12.82
C CYS A 76 6.66 0.42 11.99
N LEU A 77 7.28 0.30 10.81
CA LEU A 77 7.15 -0.85 9.91
C LEU A 77 8.28 -1.88 10.03
N THR A 78 9.18 -1.70 11.00
CA THR A 78 10.34 -2.59 11.24
C THR A 78 9.97 -4.07 11.40
N TYR A 79 8.71 -4.36 11.80
CA TYR A 79 8.18 -5.72 11.92
C TYR A 79 8.12 -6.48 10.58
N ILE A 80 8.11 -5.77 9.44
CA ILE A 80 8.01 -6.37 8.10
C ILE A 80 9.37 -6.93 7.65
N THR A 81 10.45 -6.27 8.04
CA THR A 81 11.83 -6.60 7.64
C THR A 81 12.54 -7.51 8.63
N SER A 82 11.89 -7.88 9.74
CA SER A 82 12.44 -8.79 10.77
C SER A 82 12.29 -10.28 10.45
#